data_AF-A0A0C9WZ16-F1
#
_entry.id   AF-A0A0C9WZ16-F1
#
_cell.length_a   1.000
_cell.length_b   1.000
_cell.length_c   1.000
_cell.angle_alpha   90.00
_cell.angle_beta   90.00
_cell.angle_gamma   90.00
#
_symmetry.space_group_name_H-M   'P 1'
#
loop_
_entity.id
_entity.type
_entity.pdbx_description
1 polymer ?
#
loop_
_entity_poly.entity_id
_entity_poly.type
_entity_poly.pdbx_seq_one_letter_code
_entity_poly.pdbx_strand_id
1 'polypeptide(L)'
;MVSEWKYIFWVAGTAWLPLDQRKIWLWKNHFKLHDKLIRSLIWQFSLKCDGRLPKVLVNLYAHCGNGHQEPTLDDLQNILQRIVHGFSSTFVILDGLDECSEREKILNWIQTFVLEKDINLGLHLVVTSRPEQEIEDKLKSYHYLDLVEESENHDLVAYLDYQLKNDSDLKKCNSDTQGEIKLTLMKQADGMYVYYQ
;
A
#
# COMPACT_ATOMS: atom_id res chain seq x y z
N MET A 1 -15.79 12.49 -31.88
CA MET A 1 -15.66 12.34 -30.42
C MET A 1 -16.31 11.03 -30.05
N VAL A 2 -15.58 9.95 -30.27
CA VAL A 2 -16.06 8.57 -30.11
C VAL A 2 -15.25 7.97 -28.98
N SER A 3 -16.00 7.46 -28.01
CA SER A 3 -15.67 6.40 -27.06
C SER A 3 -14.56 5.46 -27.53
N GLU A 4 -13.64 5.10 -26.63
CA GLU A 4 -13.18 3.71 -26.49
C GLU A 4 -12.40 3.57 -25.17
N TRP A 5 -13.08 3.06 -24.15
CA TRP A 5 -12.43 2.42 -23.01
C TRP A 5 -11.86 1.08 -23.52
N LYS A 6 -10.58 1.07 -23.88
CA LYS A 6 -9.81 -0.15 -24.13
C LYS A 6 -8.49 -0.06 -23.40
N TYR A 7 -8.46 -0.48 -22.14
CA TYR A 7 -7.26 -1.11 -21.57
C TYR A 7 -7.71 -2.20 -20.59
N ILE A 8 -8.04 -3.35 -21.17
CA ILE A 8 -7.93 -4.66 -20.55
C ILE A 8 -6.43 -4.90 -20.36
N PHE A 9 -5.95 -4.98 -19.11
CA PHE A 9 -4.64 -5.54 -18.83
C PHE A 9 -4.76 -7.03 -18.55
N TRP A 10 -3.99 -7.80 -19.32
CA TRP A 10 -3.81 -9.23 -19.20
C TRP A 10 -3.18 -9.61 -17.86
N VAL A 11 -3.73 -10.67 -17.25
CA VAL A 11 -3.06 -11.49 -16.23
C VAL A 11 -2.34 -12.62 -16.96
N ALA A 12 -1.02 -12.74 -16.78
CA ALA A 12 -0.25 -13.96 -17.06
C ALA A 12 1.00 -13.98 -16.17
N GLY A 13 0.97 -14.72 -15.05
CA GLY A 13 1.81 -15.91 -14.83
C GLY A 13 3.02 -15.55 -13.95
N THR A 14 3.33 -16.17 -12.80
CA THR A 14 3.15 -17.54 -12.31
C THR A 14 3.26 -17.59 -10.76
N ALA A 15 2.83 -18.72 -10.18
CA ALA A 15 2.68 -19.08 -8.75
C ALA A 15 3.96 -18.89 -7.89
N TRP A 16 3.93 -18.67 -6.56
CA TRP A 16 3.26 -19.44 -5.50
C TRP A 16 3.12 -18.63 -4.20
N LEU A 17 1.93 -18.64 -3.60
CA LEU A 17 1.63 -18.82 -2.17
C LEU A 17 0.09 -18.87 -2.05
N PRO A 18 -0.51 -19.90 -1.42
CA PRO A 18 -1.96 -19.92 -1.19
C PRO A 18 -2.27 -18.90 -0.09
N LEU A 19 -2.44 -17.65 -0.49
CA LEU A 19 -2.81 -16.56 0.40
C LEU A 19 -4.31 -16.29 0.25
N ASP A 20 -5.02 -16.64 1.32
CA ASP A 20 -6.43 -16.43 1.62
C ASP A 20 -7.04 -15.17 0.97
N GLN A 21 -8.32 -15.27 0.54
CA GLN A 21 -9.09 -14.21 -0.13
C GLN A 21 -9.33 -12.94 0.72
N ARG A 22 -8.68 -12.82 1.88
CA ARG A 22 -8.80 -11.71 2.84
C ARG A 22 -7.77 -10.59 2.67
N LYS A 23 -6.85 -10.69 1.70
CA LYS A 23 -5.84 -9.65 1.47
C LYS A 23 -6.31 -8.61 0.47
N ILE A 24 -6.21 -7.34 0.86
CA ILE A 24 -6.44 -6.16 0.04
C ILE A 24 -5.07 -5.64 -0.41
N TRP A 25 -4.83 -5.55 -1.72
CA TRP A 25 -3.61 -4.98 -2.30
C TRP A 25 -3.95 -3.70 -3.07
N LEU A 26 -3.25 -2.60 -2.80
CA LEU A 26 -3.30 -1.38 -3.60
C LEU A 26 -1.91 -0.75 -3.76
N TRP A 27 -1.56 -0.48 -5.01
CA TRP A 27 -0.41 0.32 -5.47
C TRP A 27 -0.77 0.92 -6.83
N LYS A 28 -0.45 2.15 -7.27
CA LYS A 28 0.10 3.40 -6.72
C LYS A 28 -0.57 4.54 -7.51
N ASN A 29 -0.51 5.78 -7.02
CA ASN A 29 -0.95 7.05 -7.63
C ASN A 29 -2.33 7.63 -7.31
N HIS A 30 -3.31 6.89 -6.79
CA HIS A 30 -4.66 7.44 -6.53
C HIS A 30 -4.99 7.82 -5.07
N PHE A 31 -4.13 7.51 -4.10
CA PHE A 31 -4.41 7.68 -2.65
C PHE A 31 -3.70 8.85 -1.97
N LYS A 32 -3.42 9.94 -2.70
CA LYS A 32 -2.78 11.11 -2.08
C LYS A 32 -3.69 11.88 -1.11
N LEU A 33 -5.01 11.71 -1.24
CA LEU A 33 -6.03 12.40 -0.45
C LEU A 33 -6.74 11.44 0.48
N HIS A 34 -7.06 11.91 1.68
CA HIS A 34 -7.70 11.13 2.72
C HIS A 34 -9.07 10.60 2.28
N ASP A 35 -9.92 11.46 1.69
CA ASP A 35 -11.24 11.06 1.17
C ASP A 35 -11.13 9.92 0.13
N LYS A 36 -10.16 10.01 -0.79
CA LYS A 36 -9.93 8.98 -1.81
C LYS A 36 -9.50 7.65 -1.20
N LEU A 37 -8.66 7.69 -0.17
CA LEU A 37 -8.27 6.49 0.59
C LEU A 37 -9.50 5.83 1.21
N ILE A 38 -10.33 6.59 1.94
CA ILE A 38 -11.52 6.04 2.61
C ILE A 38 -12.51 5.45 1.60
N ARG A 39 -12.82 6.17 0.51
CA ARG A 39 -13.71 5.67 -0.56
C ARG A 39 -13.21 4.38 -1.18
N SER A 40 -11.90 4.25 -1.36
CA SER A 40 -11.30 3.04 -1.90
C SER A 40 -11.38 1.87 -0.94
N LEU A 41 -11.15 2.09 0.36
CA LEU A 41 -11.36 1.05 1.37
C LEU A 41 -12.82 0.60 1.37
N ILE A 42 -13.77 1.53 1.42
CA ILE A 42 -15.22 1.24 1.34
C ILE A 42 -15.53 0.35 0.14
N TRP A 43 -15.05 0.73 -1.05
CA TRP A 43 -15.24 -0.04 -2.28
C TRP A 43 -14.73 -1.47 -2.13
N GLN A 44 -13.48 -1.63 -1.68
CA GLN A 44 -12.84 -2.94 -1.58
C GLN A 44 -13.50 -3.84 -0.54
N PHE A 45 -13.85 -3.30 0.62
CA PHE A 45 -14.59 -4.06 1.63
C PHE A 45 -15.98 -4.45 1.12
N SER A 46 -16.66 -3.58 0.38
CA SER A 46 -17.97 -3.87 -0.19
C SER A 46 -17.93 -5.02 -1.21
N LEU A 47 -16.86 -5.12 -1.99
CA LEU A 47 -16.63 -6.24 -2.91
C LEU A 47 -16.46 -7.58 -2.18
N LYS A 48 -16.09 -7.57 -0.89
CA LYS A 48 -15.91 -8.78 -0.07
C LYS A 48 -17.19 -9.22 0.65
N CYS A 49 -18.26 -8.43 0.60
CA CYS A 49 -19.53 -8.76 1.25
C CYS A 49 -20.37 -9.69 0.36
N ASP A 50 -20.07 -11.01 0.30
CA ASP A 50 -20.90 -12.11 -0.25
C ASP A 50 -21.86 -11.78 -1.42
N GLY A 51 -21.43 -10.94 -2.36
CA GLY A 51 -22.25 -10.45 -3.49
C GLY A 51 -23.45 -9.56 -3.12
N ARG A 52 -23.56 -9.09 -1.87
CA ARG A 52 -24.61 -8.18 -1.40
C ARG A 52 -24.02 -6.85 -0.98
N LEU A 53 -24.54 -5.78 -1.56
CA LEU A 53 -24.19 -4.42 -1.16
C LEU A 53 -24.53 -4.21 0.33
N PRO A 54 -23.59 -3.76 1.18
CA PRO A 54 -23.86 -3.47 2.57
C PRO A 54 -25.05 -2.51 2.74
N LYS A 55 -26.02 -2.84 3.58
CA LYS A 55 -27.20 -1.99 3.85
C LYS A 55 -26.82 -0.57 4.27
N VAL A 56 -25.69 -0.43 4.97
CA VAL A 56 -25.17 0.86 5.41
C VAL A 56 -24.83 1.78 4.24
N LEU A 57 -24.34 1.24 3.11
CA LEU A 57 -24.09 2.01 1.89
C LEU A 57 -25.36 2.40 1.16
N VAL A 58 -26.34 1.50 1.11
CA VAL A 58 -27.66 1.80 0.54
C VAL A 58 -28.30 2.97 1.29
N ASN A 59 -28.21 2.96 2.62
CA ASN A 59 -28.73 4.03 3.45
C ASN A 59 -27.96 5.35 3.25
N LEU A 60 -26.62 5.29 3.13
CA LEU A 60 -25.82 6.47 2.82
C LEU A 60 -26.24 7.08 1.49
N TYR A 61 -26.37 6.27 0.44
CA TYR A 61 -26.79 6.73 -0.88
C TYR A 61 -28.16 7.44 -0.85
N ALA A 62 -29.12 6.87 -0.13
CA ALA A 62 -30.44 7.48 0.07
C ALA A 62 -30.35 8.80 0.86
N HIS A 63 -29.53 8.85 1.91
CA HIS A 63 -29.30 10.06 2.71
C HIS A 63 -28.67 11.19 1.87
N CYS A 64 -27.76 10.84 0.96
CA CYS A 64 -27.14 11.74 -0.02
C CYS A 64 -28.08 12.12 -1.18
N GLY A 65 -29.40 12.13 -0.93
CA GLY A 65 -30.41 12.48 -1.92
C GLY A 65 -30.45 11.55 -3.12
N ASN A 66 -30.15 10.25 -2.97
CA ASN A 66 -29.97 9.31 -4.08
C ASN A 66 -28.84 9.73 -5.03
N GLY A 67 -27.71 10.18 -4.47
CA GLY A 67 -26.51 10.56 -5.23
C GLY A 67 -26.53 11.97 -5.82
N HIS A 68 -27.50 12.81 -5.45
CA HIS A 68 -27.49 14.23 -5.84
C HIS A 68 -26.53 15.06 -4.98
N GLN A 69 -26.10 14.52 -3.84
CA GLN A 69 -25.13 15.14 -2.94
C GLN A 69 -23.97 14.18 -2.70
N GLU A 70 -22.77 14.72 -2.53
CA GLU A 70 -21.62 13.93 -2.11
C GLU A 70 -21.66 13.71 -0.59
N PRO A 71 -21.31 12.51 -0.09
CA PRO A 71 -21.13 12.29 1.34
C PRO A 71 -19.96 13.11 1.87
N THR A 72 -20.04 13.53 3.14
CA THR A 72 -18.91 14.17 3.81
C THR A 72 -17.83 13.15 4.14
N LEU A 73 -16.62 13.62 4.46
CA LEU A 73 -15.54 12.74 4.92
C LEU A 73 -15.94 11.97 6.18
N ASP A 74 -16.66 12.63 7.11
CA ASP A 74 -17.15 11.99 8.34
C ASP A 74 -18.17 10.91 8.03
N ASP A 75 -19.09 11.14 7.08
CA ASP A 75 -20.03 10.10 6.62
C ASP A 75 -19.27 8.87 6.09
N LEU A 76 -18.22 9.09 5.31
CA LEU A 76 -17.41 8.03 4.73
C LEU A 76 -16.66 7.25 5.81
N GLN A 77 -16.02 7.93 6.77
CA GLN A 77 -15.33 7.28 7.88
C GLN A 77 -16.29 6.44 8.72
N ASN A 78 -17.47 6.98 9.05
CA ASN A 78 -18.51 6.27 9.78
C ASN A 78 -19.00 5.03 9.03
N ILE A 79 -19.21 5.14 7.71
CA ILE A 79 -19.64 4.01 6.90
C ILE A 79 -18.55 2.95 6.78
N LEU A 80 -17.29 3.34 6.57
CA LEU A 80 -16.17 2.41 6.57
C LEU A 80 -16.11 1.63 7.88
N GLN A 81 -16.27 2.29 9.03
CA GLN A 81 -16.32 1.64 10.34
C GLN A 81 -17.38 0.54 10.38
N ARG A 82 -18.61 0.89 10.01
CA ARG A 82 -19.74 -0.04 10.07
C ARG A 82 -19.58 -1.23 9.12
N ILE A 83 -18.94 -1.02 7.97
CA ILE A 83 -18.62 -2.10 7.04
C ILE A 83 -17.56 -3.01 7.66
N VAL A 84 -16.46 -2.46 8.19
CA VAL A 84 -15.35 -3.22 8.80
C VAL A 84 -15.83 -4.05 10.00
N HIS A 85 -16.72 -3.52 10.84
CA HIS A 85 -17.33 -4.27 11.95
C HIS A 85 -18.15 -5.50 11.49
N GLY A 86 -18.51 -5.60 10.21
CA GLY A 86 -19.14 -6.78 9.64
C GLY A 86 -18.17 -7.95 9.42
N PHE A 87 -16.87 -7.73 9.56
CA PHE A 87 -15.83 -8.74 9.37
C PHE A 87 -15.25 -9.19 10.71
N SER A 88 -14.98 -10.50 10.85
CA SER A 88 -14.42 -11.06 12.08
C SER A 88 -12.93 -10.74 12.27
N SER A 89 -12.19 -10.66 11.16
CA SER A 89 -10.78 -10.25 11.12
C SER A 89 -10.46 -9.76 9.71
N THR A 90 -9.78 -8.62 9.58
CA THR A 90 -9.37 -8.08 8.28
C THR A 90 -8.06 -7.33 8.36
N PHE A 91 -7.31 -7.37 7.27
CA PHE A 91 -6.05 -6.66 7.10
C PHE A 91 -6.23 -5.49 6.13
N VAL A 92 -5.76 -4.32 6.53
CA VAL A 92 -5.58 -3.16 5.67
C VAL A 92 -4.08 -2.95 5.49
N ILE A 93 -3.64 -2.85 4.24
CA ILE A 93 -2.25 -2.58 3.89
C ILE A 93 -2.21 -1.21 3.23
N LEU A 94 -1.48 -0.27 3.84
CA LEU A 94 -1.24 1.07 3.31
C LEU A 94 0.21 1.14 2.83
N ASP A 95 0.41 1.08 1.52
CA ASP A 95 1.75 1.18 0.94
C ASP A 95 2.13 2.62 0.59
N GLY A 96 3.31 3.06 1.04
CA GLY A 96 3.88 4.36 0.72
C GLY A 96 3.17 5.54 1.38
N LEU A 97 2.93 5.49 2.69
CA LEU A 97 2.26 6.57 3.44
C LEU A 97 2.98 7.92 3.32
N ASP A 98 4.31 7.93 3.15
CA ASP A 98 5.11 9.14 2.93
C ASP A 98 4.81 9.84 1.61
N GLU A 99 4.21 9.16 0.62
CA GLU A 99 3.83 9.74 -0.67
C GLU A 99 2.46 10.46 -0.64
N CYS A 100 1.77 10.46 0.52
CA CYS A 100 0.44 11.05 0.67
C CYS A 100 0.48 12.57 0.92
N SER A 101 -0.30 13.35 0.16
CA SER A 101 -0.37 14.81 0.34
C SER A 101 -1.12 15.26 1.59
N GLU A 102 -2.08 14.46 2.08
CA GLU A 102 -2.82 14.72 3.31
C GLU A 102 -2.37 13.81 4.46
N ARG A 103 -1.05 13.56 4.54
CA ARG A 103 -0.42 12.63 5.48
C ARG A 103 -0.87 12.83 6.93
N GLU A 104 -0.88 14.05 7.42
CA GLU A 104 -1.28 14.34 8.82
C GLU A 104 -2.72 13.89 9.11
N LYS A 105 -3.65 14.15 8.18
CA LYS A 105 -5.06 13.75 8.31
C LYS A 105 -5.20 12.23 8.33
N ILE A 106 -4.44 11.54 7.48
CA ILE A 106 -4.44 10.08 7.38
C ILE A 106 -3.84 9.47 8.66
N LEU A 107 -2.73 10.02 9.18
CA LEU A 107 -2.12 9.56 10.43
C LEU A 107 -3.08 9.73 11.63
N ASN A 108 -3.76 10.88 11.73
CA ASN A 108 -4.75 11.10 12.78
C ASN A 108 -5.91 10.11 12.67
N TRP A 109 -6.40 9.86 11.44
CA TRP A 109 -7.43 8.85 11.20
C TRP A 109 -6.95 7.44 11.55
N ILE A 110 -5.72 7.06 11.23
CA ILE A 110 -5.16 5.76 11.62
C ILE A 110 -5.19 5.59 13.15
N GLN A 111 -4.79 6.63 13.89
CA GLN A 111 -4.77 6.61 15.35
C GLN A 111 -6.16 6.44 15.97
N THR A 112 -7.18 7.11 15.43
CA THR A 112 -8.55 7.03 15.96
C THR A 112 -9.30 5.81 15.44
N PHE A 113 -9.22 5.53 14.14
CA PHE A 113 -10.02 4.51 13.51
C PHE A 113 -9.43 3.12 13.70
N VAL A 114 -8.12 2.94 13.46
CA VAL A 114 -7.54 1.60 13.40
C VAL A 114 -6.98 1.18 14.76
N LEU A 115 -6.42 2.13 15.50
CA LEU A 115 -5.60 1.83 16.67
C LEU A 115 -6.35 2.02 18.01
N GLU A 116 -7.58 2.54 17.97
CA GLU A 116 -8.48 2.58 19.13
C GLU A 116 -9.02 1.17 19.42
N LYS A 117 -8.34 0.48 20.34
CA LYS A 117 -8.45 -0.96 20.60
C LYS A 117 -9.83 -1.43 21.04
N ASP A 118 -10.63 -0.57 21.66
CA ASP A 118 -11.95 -0.94 22.18
C ASP A 118 -13.02 -1.04 21.09
N ILE A 119 -12.74 -0.53 19.89
CA ILE A 119 -13.71 -0.40 18.80
C ILE A 119 -13.51 -1.46 17.71
N ASN A 120 -12.27 -1.82 17.40
CA ASN A 120 -11.93 -2.59 16.19
C ASN A 120 -11.10 -3.86 16.47
N LEU A 121 -11.61 -4.75 17.34
CA LEU A 121 -10.92 -5.97 17.79
C LEU A 121 -10.49 -6.97 16.69
N GLY A 122 -10.89 -6.77 15.42
CA GLY A 122 -10.50 -7.61 14.29
C GLY A 122 -9.73 -6.89 13.17
N LEU A 123 -9.42 -5.60 13.32
CA LEU A 123 -8.73 -4.85 12.27
C LEU A 123 -7.21 -4.89 12.49
N HIS A 124 -6.48 -5.34 11.48
CA HIS A 124 -5.03 -5.35 11.45
C HIS A 124 -4.56 -4.35 10.39
N LEU A 125 -3.61 -3.50 10.74
CA LEU A 125 -3.03 -2.51 9.85
C LEU A 125 -1.56 -2.79 9.62
N VAL A 126 -1.16 -2.80 8.35
CA VAL A 126 0.23 -2.79 7.92
C VAL A 126 0.43 -1.49 7.16
N VAL A 127 1.42 -0.70 7.55
CA VAL A 127 1.79 0.54 6.88
C VAL A 127 3.24 0.42 6.45
N THR A 128 3.53 0.79 5.20
CA THR A 128 4.89 0.99 4.71
C THR A 128 5.11 2.48 4.45
N SER A 129 6.30 2.96 4.78
CA SER A 129 6.72 4.32 4.46
C SER A 129 8.23 4.46 4.56
N ARG A 130 8.74 5.57 4.05
CA ARG A 130 10.05 6.08 4.49
C ARG A 130 10.02 6.49 5.98
N PRO A 131 11.17 6.49 6.68
CA PRO A 131 11.30 6.89 8.09
C PRO A 131 11.22 8.42 8.24
N GLU A 132 10.08 8.99 7.85
CA GLU A 132 9.80 10.41 8.01
C GLU A 132 9.41 10.69 9.47
N GLN A 133 10.04 11.68 10.10
CA GLN A 133 9.89 11.96 11.54
C GLN A 133 8.42 12.06 12.00
N GLU A 134 7.56 12.71 11.20
CA GLU A 134 6.13 12.85 11.50
C GLU A 134 5.40 11.49 11.59
N ILE A 135 5.79 10.52 10.75
CA ILE A 135 5.23 9.17 10.72
C ILE A 135 5.75 8.40 11.92
N GLU A 136 7.06 8.44 12.15
CA GLU A 136 7.70 7.77 13.29
C GLU A 136 7.10 8.26 14.61
N ASP A 137 6.98 9.58 14.81
CA ASP A 137 6.47 10.13 16.06
C ASP A 137 5.05 9.66 16.39
N LYS A 138 4.22 9.45 15.37
CA LYS A 138 2.82 9.00 15.54
C LYS A 138 2.65 7.49 15.61
N LEU A 139 3.57 6.71 15.02
CA LEU A 139 3.43 5.26 14.89
C LEU A 139 4.46 4.44 15.71
N LYS A 140 5.50 5.06 16.28
CA LYS A 140 6.56 4.39 17.06
C LYS A 140 6.08 3.62 18.29
N SER A 141 4.90 3.95 18.82
CA SER A 141 4.29 3.24 19.96
C SER A 141 3.66 1.91 19.55
N TYR A 142 3.61 1.59 18.26
CA TYR A 142 3.11 0.33 17.70
C TYR A 142 4.26 -0.54 17.19
N HIS A 143 3.95 -1.77 16.77
CA HIS A 143 4.95 -2.66 16.18
C HIS A 143 5.54 -2.04 14.91
N TYR A 144 6.82 -1.68 14.98
CA TYR A 144 7.60 -1.08 13.92
C TYR A 144 8.69 -2.06 13.49
N LEU A 145 8.85 -2.23 12.17
CA LEU A 145 9.89 -3.05 11.57
C LEU A 145 10.64 -2.16 10.58
N ASP A 146 11.95 -1.98 10.81
CA ASP A 146 12.83 -1.33 9.85
C ASP A 146 13.38 -2.38 8.87
N LEU A 147 12.92 -2.32 7.62
CA LEU A 147 13.36 -3.23 6.57
C LEU A 147 14.77 -2.91 6.05
N VAL A 148 15.27 -1.68 6.26
CA VAL A 148 16.60 -1.28 5.79
C VAL A 148 17.67 -1.91 6.67
N GLU A 149 17.47 -1.92 7.99
CA GLU A 149 18.39 -2.58 8.93
C GLU A 149 18.44 -4.11 8.74
N GLU A 150 17.30 -4.73 8.38
CA GLU A 150 17.26 -6.18 8.09
C GLU A 150 17.91 -6.55 6.75
N SER A 151 18.01 -5.60 5.82
CA SER A 151 18.74 -5.82 4.57
C SER A 151 20.22 -5.58 4.76
N GLU A 152 20.91 -6.57 5.32
CA GLU A 152 22.36 -6.66 5.12
C GLU A 152 22.62 -6.59 3.60
N ASN A 153 23.53 -5.71 3.16
CA ASN A 153 23.87 -5.43 1.75
C ASN A 153 24.21 -6.66 0.88
N HIS A 154 24.18 -7.87 1.45
CA HIS A 154 24.39 -9.15 0.80
C HIS A 154 23.48 -9.38 -0.40
N ASP A 155 22.20 -9.02 -0.33
CA ASP A 155 21.26 -9.21 -1.44
C ASP A 155 21.58 -8.29 -2.63
N LEU A 156 21.98 -7.06 -2.35
CA LEU A 156 22.43 -6.11 -3.36
C LEU A 156 23.75 -6.55 -4.01
N VAL A 157 24.68 -7.08 -3.21
CA VAL A 157 25.95 -7.66 -3.70
C VAL A 157 25.68 -8.83 -4.63
N ALA A 158 24.82 -9.77 -4.23
CA ALA A 158 24.47 -10.94 -5.03
C ALA A 158 23.79 -10.56 -6.36
N TYR A 159 22.91 -9.55 -6.33
CA TYR A 159 22.28 -9.02 -7.52
C TYR A 159 23.28 -8.37 -8.49
N LEU A 160 24.19 -7.53 -7.97
CA LEU A 160 25.23 -6.90 -8.78
C LEU A 160 26.17 -7.95 -9.41
N ASP A 161 26.56 -8.97 -8.64
CA ASP A 161 27.38 -10.07 -9.17
C ASP A 161 26.67 -10.86 -10.26
N TYR A 162 25.36 -11.09 -10.09
CA TYR A 162 24.55 -11.70 -11.14
C TYR A 162 24.51 -10.85 -12.41
N GLN A 163 24.28 -9.53 -12.29
CA GLN A 163 24.18 -8.65 -13.46
C GLN A 163 25.51 -8.47 -14.17
N LEU A 164 26.62 -8.24 -13.46
CA LEU A 164 27.96 -8.13 -14.03
C LEU A 164 28.38 -9.40 -14.78
N LYS A 165 27.88 -10.57 -14.33
CA LYS A 165 28.14 -11.86 -14.98
C LYS A 165 27.19 -12.18 -16.13
N ASN A 166 25.98 -11.64 -16.15
CA ASN A 166 24.92 -12.09 -17.08
C ASN A 166 24.51 -11.07 -18.13
N ASP A 167 24.66 -9.78 -17.87
CA ASP A 167 24.38 -8.72 -18.82
C ASP A 167 25.42 -8.66 -19.95
N SER A 168 24.97 -8.56 -21.20
CA SER A 168 25.83 -8.63 -22.38
C SER A 168 26.78 -7.44 -22.53
N ASP A 169 26.42 -6.28 -21.99
CA ASP A 169 27.24 -5.07 -22.06
C ASP A 169 28.16 -4.96 -20.85
N LEU A 170 27.68 -5.32 -19.65
CA LEU A 170 28.52 -5.35 -18.45
C LEU A 170 29.59 -6.45 -18.48
N LYS A 171 29.32 -7.58 -19.15
CA LYS A 171 30.33 -8.64 -19.35
C LYS A 171 31.53 -8.20 -20.18
N LYS A 172 31.38 -7.18 -21.03
CA LYS A 172 32.47 -6.67 -21.87
C LYS A 172 33.42 -5.76 -21.10
N CYS A 173 33.00 -5.25 -19.94
CA CYS A 173 33.85 -4.46 -19.05
C CYS A 173 34.95 -5.33 -18.45
N ASN A 174 36.14 -4.75 -18.25
CA ASN A 174 37.22 -5.43 -17.56
C ASN A 174 36.91 -5.55 -16.05
N SER A 175 37.67 -6.40 -15.35
CA SER A 175 37.47 -6.66 -13.92
C SER A 175 37.55 -5.39 -13.06
N ASP A 176 38.40 -4.45 -13.43
CA ASP A 176 38.63 -3.23 -12.67
C ASP A 176 37.42 -2.31 -12.76
N THR A 177 36.86 -2.12 -13.96
CA THR A 177 35.62 -1.36 -14.19
C THR A 177 34.42 -2.04 -13.54
N GLN A 178 34.32 -3.38 -13.57
CA GLN A 178 33.24 -4.10 -12.87
C GLN A 178 33.35 -3.90 -11.35
N GLY A 179 34.56 -3.91 -10.80
CA GLY A 179 34.82 -3.59 -9.40
C GLY A 179 34.44 -2.16 -9.04
N GLU A 180 34.77 -1.20 -9.90
CA GLU A 180 34.42 0.22 -9.73
C GLU A 180 32.90 0.45 -9.77
N ILE A 181 32.19 -0.20 -10.70
CA ILE A 181 30.72 -0.16 -10.78
C ILE A 181 30.11 -0.71 -9.50
N LYS A 182 30.59 -1.88 -9.03
CA LYS A 182 30.08 -2.50 -7.80
C LYS A 182 30.31 -1.62 -6.59
N LEU A 183 31.52 -1.09 -6.40
CA LEU A 183 31.85 -0.21 -5.28
C LEU A 183 31.04 1.10 -5.32
N THR A 184 30.88 1.69 -6.51
CA THR A 184 30.13 2.94 -6.67
C THR A 184 28.64 2.74 -6.39
N LEU A 185 28.05 1.66 -6.92
CA LEU A 185 26.64 1.33 -6.70
C LEU A 185 26.38 0.92 -5.25
N MET A 186 27.26 0.14 -4.62
CA MET A 186 27.14 -0.18 -3.18
C MET A 186 27.22 1.07 -2.30
N LYS A 187 28.12 2.01 -2.64
CA LYS A 187 28.28 3.25 -1.90
C LYS A 187 27.11 4.22 -2.09
N GLN A 188 26.48 4.21 -3.27
CA GLN A 188 25.34 5.07 -3.60
C GLN A 188 24.00 4.46 -3.20
N ALA A 189 23.90 3.13 -3.09
CA ALA A 189 22.64 2.47 -2.80
C ALA A 189 22.13 2.79 -1.40
N ASP A 190 22.99 2.97 -0.39
CA ASP A 190 22.61 3.35 0.98
C ASP A 190 21.35 2.60 1.51
N GLY A 191 21.25 1.30 1.19
CA GLY A 191 20.08 0.46 1.53
C GLY A 191 18.82 0.63 0.66
N MET A 192 18.79 1.55 -0.31
CA MET A 192 17.71 1.73 -1.28
C MET A 192 17.96 0.97 -2.59
N TYR A 193 17.04 0.07 -2.95
CA TYR A 193 16.97 -0.53 -4.28
C TYR A 193 15.51 -0.64 -4.75
N VAL A 194 15.24 -0.10 -5.94
CA VAL A 194 13.94 -0.20 -6.61
C VAL A 194 14.09 -1.22 -7.73
N TYR A 195 13.39 -2.33 -7.62
CA TYR A 195 13.39 -3.37 -8.65
C TYR A 195 12.46 -2.95 -9.79
N TYR A 196 13.02 -2.72 -10.97
CA TYR A 196 12.26 -2.60 -12.22
C TYR A 196 12.43 -3.91 -13.00
N GLN A 197 11.31 -4.61 -13.24
CA GLN A 197 11.21 -5.71 -14.21
C GLN A 197 10.66 -5.20 -15.53
#